data_AF-A0A1H5PPR1-F1
#
_entry.id   AF-A0A1H5PPR1-F1
#
_cell.length_a   1.000
_cell.length_b   1.000
_cell.length_c   1.000
_cell.angle_alpha   90.00
_cell.angle_beta   90.00
_cell.angle_gamma   90.00
#
_symmetry.space_group_name_H-M   'P 1'
#
loop_
_entity.id
_entity.type
_entity.pdbx_description
1 polymer ?
#
loop_
_entity_poly.entity_id
_entity_poly.type
_entity_poly.pdbx_seq_one_letter_code
_entity_poly.pdbx_strand_id
1 'polypeptide(L)'
;MTVAIALIVGVSAGGSLAFLAGWVLRDLSRRRMRRNLASALIGEIAAVLRIVEVHDVVSRLARCADGPDAAELSLAGFALPQFVIFQSSARRLALLRSPLPRQIAYFYARLGGLKADLRTLAAARGERTEHSRTVLIELRETLDVADDILRGLRASVSKRRPSSISRA
;
A
#
# COMPACT_ATOMS: atom_id res chain seq x y z
N MET A 1 -51.45 -56.32 -8.84
CA MET A 1 -50.96 -55.02 -8.34
C MET A 1 -49.44 -55.11 -8.21
N THR A 2 -48.70 -54.43 -9.08
CA THR A 2 -47.25 -54.22 -8.90
C THR A 2 -46.92 -52.81 -9.36
N VAL A 3 -46.60 -51.98 -8.37
CA VAL A 3 -46.26 -50.56 -8.48
C VAL A 3 -44.82 -50.40 -8.97
N ALA A 4 -44.61 -49.39 -9.79
CA ALA A 4 -43.36 -48.99 -10.43
C ALA A 4 -42.25 -48.61 -9.43
N ILE A 5 -40.99 -48.81 -9.85
CA ILE A 5 -39.86 -47.98 -9.41
C ILE A 5 -39.05 -47.61 -10.65
N ALA A 6 -39.40 -46.46 -11.24
CA ALA A 6 -38.55 -45.78 -12.21
C ALA A 6 -37.47 -45.02 -11.42
N LEU A 7 -36.24 -45.56 -11.40
CA LEU A 7 -35.09 -44.91 -10.80
C LEU A 7 -34.53 -43.89 -11.80
N ILE A 8 -34.93 -42.63 -11.63
CA ILE A 8 -34.31 -41.48 -12.28
C ILE A 8 -32.92 -41.31 -11.66
N VAL A 9 -31.89 -41.79 -12.34
CA VAL A 9 -30.51 -41.38 -12.09
C VAL A 9 -30.12 -40.35 -13.15
N GLY A 10 -30.71 -39.16 -13.03
CA GLY A 10 -30.27 -37.98 -13.76
C GLY A 10 -29.11 -37.34 -13.02
N VAL A 11 -27.87 -37.79 -13.26
CA VAL A 11 -26.68 -37.03 -12.85
C VAL A 11 -26.64 -35.77 -13.72
N SER A 12 -27.18 -34.69 -13.17
CA SER A 12 -27.34 -33.40 -13.79
C SER A 12 -25.97 -32.79 -14.14
N ALA A 13 -25.63 -32.78 -15.43
CA ALA A 13 -24.54 -32.00 -16.00
C ALA A 13 -24.60 -30.49 -15.64
N GLY A 14 -25.74 -30.01 -15.13
CA GLY A 14 -25.91 -28.64 -14.60
C GLY A 14 -25.17 -28.36 -13.28
N GLY A 15 -24.94 -29.36 -12.42
CA GLY A 15 -24.27 -29.15 -11.12
C GLY A 15 -22.77 -28.81 -11.27
N SER A 16 -22.10 -29.48 -12.21
CA SER A 16 -20.66 -29.31 -12.48
C SER A 16 -20.36 -27.98 -13.16
N LEU A 17 -21.21 -27.54 -14.10
CA LEU A 17 -21.07 -26.25 -14.78
C LEU A 17 -21.33 -25.07 -13.84
N ALA A 18 -22.32 -25.17 -12.95
CA ALA A 18 -22.59 -24.15 -11.94
C ALA A 18 -21.44 -24.01 -10.94
N PHE A 19 -20.83 -25.12 -10.54
CA PHE A 19 -19.68 -25.13 -9.62
C PHE A 19 -18.44 -24.47 -10.23
N LEU A 20 -18.12 -24.78 -11.49
CA LEU A 20 -16.99 -24.17 -12.22
C LEU A 20 -17.22 -22.67 -12.49
N ALA A 21 -18.43 -22.28 -12.89
CA ALA A 21 -18.80 -20.88 -13.07
C ALA A 21 -18.65 -20.07 -11.77
N GLY A 22 -19.08 -20.63 -10.63
CA GLY A 22 -18.90 -20.02 -9.32
C GLY A 22 -17.42 -19.83 -8.94
N TRP A 23 -16.57 -20.80 -9.27
CA TRP A 23 -15.12 -20.72 -9.04
C TRP A 23 -14.44 -19.61 -9.87
N VAL A 24 -14.76 -19.54 -11.17
CA VAL A 24 -14.23 -18.52 -12.08
C VAL A 24 -14.65 -17.12 -11.65
N LEU A 25 -15.93 -16.93 -11.30
CA LEU A 25 -16.45 -15.65 -10.84
C LEU A 25 -15.77 -15.20 -9.53
N ARG A 26 -15.54 -16.14 -8.59
CA ARG A 26 -14.79 -15.85 -7.36
C ARG A 26 -13.35 -15.42 -7.64
N ASP A 27 -12.64 -16.11 -8.53
CA ASP A 27 -11.25 -15.73 -8.86
C ASP A 27 -11.19 -14.35 -9.54
N LEU A 28 -12.08 -14.09 -10.50
CA LEU A 28 -12.15 -12.79 -11.17
C LEU A 28 -12.49 -11.66 -10.20
N SER A 29 -13.46 -11.87 -9.30
CA SER A 29 -13.81 -10.92 -8.25
C SER A 29 -12.61 -10.65 -7.32
N ARG A 30 -11.91 -11.69 -6.90
CA ARG A 30 -10.72 -11.58 -6.03
C ARG A 30 -9.58 -10.83 -6.73
N ARG A 31 -9.35 -11.08 -8.02
CA ARG A 31 -8.36 -10.33 -8.84
C ARG A 31 -8.74 -8.87 -8.98
N ARG A 32 -10.01 -8.56 -9.23
CA ARG A 32 -10.50 -7.18 -9.33
C ARG A 32 -10.34 -6.45 -8.00
N MET A 33 -10.74 -7.07 -6.89
CA MET A 33 -10.58 -6.51 -5.55
C MET A 33 -9.10 -6.22 -5.24
N ARG A 34 -8.20 -7.15 -5.55
CA ARG A 34 -6.75 -6.96 -5.39
C ARG A 34 -6.22 -5.77 -6.19
N ARG A 35 -6.64 -5.63 -7.45
CA ARG A 35 -6.24 -4.50 -8.31
C ARG A 35 -6.77 -3.17 -7.79
N ASN A 36 -8.03 -3.12 -7.37
CA ASN A 36 -8.64 -1.91 -6.84
C ASN A 36 -7.95 -1.48 -5.54
N LEU A 37 -7.68 -2.43 -4.64
CA LEU A 37 -6.90 -2.18 -3.43
C LEU A 37 -5.50 -1.64 -3.76
N ALA A 38 -4.79 -2.31 -4.68
CA ALA A 38 -3.46 -1.87 -5.09
C ALA A 38 -3.47 -0.46 -5.68
N SER A 39 -4.43 -0.16 -6.56
CA SER A 39 -4.58 1.17 -7.16
C SER A 39 -4.87 2.25 -6.13
N ALA A 40 -5.75 1.98 -5.16
CA ALA A 40 -6.08 2.94 -4.11
C ALA A 40 -4.87 3.22 -3.21
N LEU A 41 -4.13 2.18 -2.81
CA LEU A 41 -2.91 2.33 -2.01
C LEU A 41 -1.80 3.06 -2.77
N ILE A 42 -1.64 2.83 -4.09
CA ILE A 42 -0.71 3.61 -4.92
C ILE A 42 -1.03 5.09 -4.83
N GLY A 43 -2.32 5.46 -4.95
CA GLY A 43 -2.75 6.86 -4.88
C GLY A 43 -2.44 7.50 -3.52
N GLU A 44 -2.72 6.79 -2.42
CA GLU A 44 -2.45 7.30 -1.07
C GLU A 44 -0.94 7.45 -0.80
N ILE A 45 -0.13 6.45 -1.17
CA ILE A 45 1.33 6.54 -1.01
C ILE A 45 1.90 7.67 -1.87
N ALA A 46 1.44 7.81 -3.12
CA ALA A 46 1.88 8.89 -4.00
C ALA A 46 1.53 10.28 -3.43
N ALA A 47 0.37 10.43 -2.79
CA ALA A 47 0.00 11.68 -2.13
C ALA A 47 0.93 12.01 -0.95
N VAL A 48 1.31 11.00 -0.15
CA VAL A 48 2.31 11.16 0.92
C VAL A 48 3.65 11.61 0.35
N LEU A 49 4.19 10.88 -0.65
CA LEU A 49 5.47 11.22 -1.28
C LEU A 49 5.45 12.64 -1.85
N ARG A 50 4.35 13.02 -2.51
CA ARG A 50 4.19 14.36 -3.07
C ARG A 50 4.21 15.45 -2.00
N ILE A 51 3.59 15.23 -0.85
CA ILE A 51 3.60 16.21 0.25
C ILE A 51 5.01 16.36 0.84
N VAL A 52 5.73 15.25 1.02
CA VAL A 52 7.14 15.24 1.48
C VAL A 52 8.03 16.00 0.49
N GLU A 53 7.85 15.78 -0.81
CA GLU A 53 8.59 16.45 -1.88
C GLU A 53 8.28 17.94 -1.96
N VAL A 54 6.99 18.33 -2.04
CA VAL A 54 6.56 19.74 -2.18
C VAL A 54 7.03 20.60 -1.02
N HIS A 55 7.10 20.04 0.18
CA HIS A 55 7.59 20.76 1.37
C HIS A 55 9.11 20.61 1.56
N ASP A 56 9.80 19.88 0.68
CA ASP A 56 11.25 19.68 0.70
C ASP A 56 11.75 19.18 2.07
N VAL A 57 11.00 18.25 2.68
CA VAL A 57 11.22 17.85 4.09
C VAL A 57 12.60 17.22 4.28
N VAL A 58 13.06 16.42 3.32
CA VAL A 58 14.37 15.75 3.37
C VAL A 58 15.50 16.78 3.41
N SER A 59 15.50 17.77 2.51
CA SER A 59 16.58 18.77 2.46
C SER A 59 16.52 19.74 3.63
N ARG A 60 15.31 20.06 4.13
CA ARG A 60 15.16 20.84 5.37
C ARG A 60 15.74 20.12 6.58
N LEU A 61 15.42 18.83 6.75
CA LEU A 61 15.99 18.01 7.83
C LEU A 61 17.51 17.86 7.70
N ALA A 62 18.04 17.68 6.48
CA ALA A 62 19.47 17.63 6.23
C ALA A 62 20.18 18.91 6.68
N ARG A 63 19.64 20.08 6.32
CA ARG A 63 20.20 21.36 6.79
C ARG A 63 20.18 21.50 8.31
N CYS A 64 19.11 21.07 8.98
CA CYS A 64 19.04 21.08 10.44
C CYS A 64 19.97 20.06 11.10
N ALA A 65 20.33 18.98 10.40
CA ALA A 65 21.24 17.95 10.90
C ALA A 65 22.74 18.31 10.74
N ASP A 66 23.09 19.30 9.91
CA ASP A 66 24.48 19.56 9.51
C ASP A 66 25.16 20.76 10.20
N GLY A 67 24.49 21.56 11.05
CA GLY A 67 25.24 22.63 11.75
C GLY A 67 24.49 23.59 12.69
N PRO A 68 25.27 24.39 13.46
CA PRO A 68 24.82 25.16 14.63
C PRO A 68 23.91 26.36 14.30
N ASP A 69 23.96 26.87 13.08
CA ASP A 69 22.94 27.75 12.50
C ASP A 69 21.79 26.89 11.95
N ALA A 70 21.20 26.05 12.82
CA ALA A 70 20.04 25.25 12.47
C ALA A 70 18.89 26.21 12.14
N ALA A 71 18.82 26.63 10.87
CA ALA A 71 17.74 27.43 10.34
C ALA A 71 16.46 26.78 10.85
N GLU A 72 15.63 27.60 11.49
CA GLU A 72 14.46 27.13 12.21
C GLU A 72 13.69 26.16 11.30
N LEU A 73 13.51 24.90 11.73
CA LEU A 73 12.83 23.89 10.93
C LEU A 73 11.35 24.28 10.82
N SER A 74 11.05 25.18 9.90
CA SER A 74 9.69 25.62 9.63
C SER A 74 9.04 24.57 8.74
N LEU A 75 8.14 23.80 9.32
CA LEU A 75 7.22 22.91 8.61
C LEU A 75 5.84 23.57 8.45
N ALA A 76 5.80 24.90 8.34
CA ALA A 76 4.56 25.63 8.14
C ALA A 76 3.80 25.09 6.92
N GLY A 77 2.53 24.72 7.11
CA GLY A 77 1.69 24.14 6.07
C GLY A 77 1.93 22.65 5.79
N PHE A 78 3.01 22.05 6.30
CA PHE A 78 3.25 20.62 6.15
C PHE A 78 2.34 19.83 7.10
N ALA A 79 1.50 18.99 6.53
CA ALA A 79 0.74 18.01 7.26
C ALA A 79 0.65 16.72 6.44
N LEU A 80 1.11 15.61 7.02
CA LEU A 80 0.85 14.30 6.44
C LEU A 80 -0.66 14.04 6.40
N PRO A 81 -1.18 13.55 5.26
CA PRO A 81 -2.60 13.33 5.07
C PRO A 81 -3.11 12.25 6.02
N GLN A 82 -4.42 12.17 6.19
CA GLN A 82 -5.01 11.00 6.85
C GLN A 82 -4.88 9.77 5.93
N PHE A 83 -4.50 8.64 6.51
CA PHE A 83 -4.28 7.37 5.79
C PHE A 83 -5.60 6.60 5.62
N VAL A 84 -6.60 7.24 5.01
CA VAL A 84 -7.99 6.75 4.93
C VAL A 84 -8.09 5.41 4.19
N ILE A 85 -7.36 5.24 3.09
CA ILE A 85 -7.36 3.99 2.31
C ILE A 85 -6.72 2.87 3.11
N PHE A 86 -5.54 3.09 3.70
CA PHE A 86 -4.89 2.11 4.54
C PHE A 86 -5.78 1.68 5.72
N GLN A 87 -6.33 2.65 6.47
CA GLN A 87 -7.16 2.37 7.65
C GLN A 87 -8.43 1.58 7.27
N SER A 88 -9.16 2.03 6.25
CA SER A 88 -10.38 1.36 5.79
C SER A 88 -10.14 0.00 5.15
N SER A 89 -8.91 -0.26 4.68
CA SER A 89 -8.55 -1.47 3.94
C SER A 89 -7.57 -2.40 4.65
N ALA A 90 -7.23 -2.14 5.93
CA ALA A 90 -6.23 -2.91 6.68
C ALA A 90 -6.49 -4.42 6.65
N ARG A 91 -7.75 -4.85 6.85
CA ARG A 91 -8.16 -6.27 6.80
C ARG A 91 -8.03 -6.89 5.41
N ARG A 92 -8.01 -6.05 4.35
CA ARG A 92 -7.93 -6.48 2.95
C ARG A 92 -6.49 -6.58 2.45
N LEU A 93 -5.49 -6.17 3.24
CA LEU A 93 -4.08 -6.30 2.85
C LEU A 93 -3.69 -7.76 2.54
N ALA A 94 -4.34 -8.74 3.16
CA ALA A 94 -4.16 -10.17 2.87
C ALA A 94 -4.50 -10.57 1.42
N LEU A 95 -5.16 -9.70 0.64
CA LEU A 95 -5.38 -9.91 -0.79
C LEU A 95 -4.11 -9.66 -1.63
N LEU A 96 -3.14 -8.91 -1.09
CA LEU A 96 -1.86 -8.65 -1.73
C LEU A 96 -0.90 -9.81 -1.48
N ARG A 97 0.04 -10.00 -2.41
CA ARG A 97 1.05 -11.05 -2.26
C ARG A 97 2.15 -10.60 -1.30
N SER A 98 2.64 -11.51 -0.47
CA SER A 98 3.85 -11.31 0.31
C SER A 98 5.01 -10.84 -0.60
N PRO A 99 5.86 -9.89 -0.16
CA PRO A 99 5.93 -9.29 1.18
C PRO A 99 5.09 -8.01 1.39
N LEU A 100 4.28 -7.60 0.41
CA LEU A 100 3.59 -6.29 0.41
C LEU A 100 2.75 -6.00 1.66
N PRO A 101 1.94 -6.92 2.21
CA PRO A 101 1.13 -6.61 3.40
C PRO A 101 1.97 -6.12 4.57
N ARG A 102 3.13 -6.76 4.80
CA ARG A 102 4.05 -6.41 5.89
C ARG A 102 4.73 -5.07 5.62
N GLN A 103 5.22 -4.86 4.39
CA GLN A 103 5.87 -3.60 4.02
C GLN A 103 4.92 -2.42 4.14
N ILE A 104 3.66 -2.56 3.67
CA ILE A 104 2.64 -1.54 3.78
C ILE A 104 2.34 -1.21 5.24
N ALA A 105 2.09 -2.23 6.08
CA ALA A 105 1.83 -2.00 7.50
C ALA A 105 3.00 -1.29 8.19
N TYR A 106 4.23 -1.72 7.90
CA TYR A 106 5.45 -1.11 8.41
C TYR A 106 5.61 0.35 7.97
N PHE A 107 5.40 0.64 6.69
CA PHE A 107 5.47 1.99 6.13
C PHE A 107 4.51 2.96 6.83
N TYR A 108 3.23 2.60 6.98
CA TYR A 108 2.27 3.49 7.63
C TYR A 108 2.49 3.61 9.14
N ALA A 109 3.02 2.57 9.80
CA ALA A 109 3.42 2.66 11.20
C ALA A 109 4.59 3.65 11.38
N ARG A 110 5.64 3.57 10.55
CA ARG A 110 6.76 4.52 10.57
C ARG A 110 6.33 5.95 10.27
N LEU A 111 5.47 6.16 9.27
CA LEU A 111 4.91 7.49 8.99
C LEU A 111 4.15 8.07 10.17
N GLY A 112 3.47 7.23 10.96
CA GLY A 112 2.83 7.64 12.20
C GLY A 112 3.82 8.19 13.23
N GLY A 113 4.94 7.49 13.43
CA GLY A 113 6.06 7.93 14.29
C GLY A 113 6.70 9.22 13.78
N LEU A 114 7.14 9.22 12.52
CA LEU A 114 7.74 10.38 11.85
C LEU A 114 6.85 11.62 11.92
N LYS A 115 5.52 11.46 11.82
CA LYS A 115 4.58 12.58 11.97
C LYS A 115 4.67 13.22 13.35
N ALA A 116 4.84 12.43 14.41
CA ALA A 116 5.02 12.93 15.76
C ALA A 116 6.39 13.60 15.90
N ASP A 117 7.46 12.95 15.43
CA ASP A 117 8.83 13.46 15.55
C ASP A 117 9.02 14.78 14.79
N LEU A 118 8.47 14.90 13.58
CA LEU A 118 8.49 16.14 12.80
C LEU A 118 7.77 17.29 13.51
N ARG A 119 6.68 17.01 14.24
CA ARG A 119 5.98 18.01 15.04
C ARG A 119 6.81 18.44 16.25
N THR A 120 7.44 17.48 16.93
CA THR A 120 8.36 17.75 18.04
C THR A 120 9.53 18.62 17.58
N LEU A 121 10.16 18.26 16.45
CA LEU A 121 11.24 19.06 15.85
C LEU A 121 10.79 20.47 15.47
N ALA A 122 9.60 20.63 14.88
CA ALA A 122 9.07 21.94 14.50
C ALA A 122 8.76 22.83 15.72
N ALA A 123 8.37 22.24 16.85
CA ALA A 123 8.04 22.97 18.07
C ALA A 123 9.25 23.25 18.99
N ALA A 124 10.29 22.43 18.93
CA ALA A 124 11.46 22.54 19.79
C ALA A 124 12.26 23.83 19.49
N ARG A 125 12.72 24.51 20.54
CA ARG A 125 13.63 25.67 20.47
C ARG A 125 14.99 25.25 21.04
N GLY A 126 16.05 25.36 20.25
CA GLY A 126 17.41 24.97 20.64
C GLY A 126 18.04 23.89 19.77
N GLU A 127 19.07 23.24 20.30
CA GLU A 127 19.89 22.25 19.61
C GLU A 127 19.07 21.00 19.27
N ARG A 128 18.87 20.77 17.97
CA ARG A 128 18.01 19.70 17.40
C ARG A 128 18.77 18.80 16.42
N THR A 129 20.08 18.96 16.33
CA THR A 129 20.92 18.38 15.28
C THR A 129 20.84 16.86 15.26
N GLU A 130 21.01 16.22 16.41
CA GLU A 130 20.98 14.75 16.50
C GLU A 130 19.58 14.19 16.24
N HIS A 131 18.54 14.81 16.82
CA HIS A 131 17.16 14.37 16.56
C HIS A 131 16.77 14.56 15.09
N SER A 132 17.21 15.65 14.44
CA SER A 132 17.00 15.90 13.01
C SER A 132 17.72 14.86 12.15
N ARG A 133 18.95 14.47 12.53
CA ARG A 133 19.71 13.42 11.85
C ARG A 133 19.01 12.06 11.93
N THR A 134 18.52 11.67 13.11
CA THR A 134 17.75 10.43 13.28
C THR A 134 16.49 10.45 12.43
N VAL A 135 15.68 11.51 12.52
CA VAL A 135 14.43 11.64 11.74
C VAL A 135 14.71 11.66 10.24
N LEU A 136 15.82 12.25 9.78
CA LEU A 136 16.24 12.23 8.38
C LEU A 136 16.55 10.82 7.89
N ILE A 137 17.31 10.04 8.65
CA ILE A 137 17.65 8.65 8.32
C ILE A 137 16.38 7.83 8.23
N GLU A 138 15.52 7.92 9.25
CA GLU A 138 14.26 7.17 9.28
C GLU A 138 13.31 7.57 8.14
N LEU A 139 13.24 8.86 7.79
CA LEU A 139 12.45 9.32 6.66
C LEU A 139 12.96 8.72 5.35
N ARG A 140 14.28 8.77 5.10
CA ARG A 140 14.88 8.21 3.88
C ARG A 140 14.58 6.71 3.74
N GLU A 141 14.82 5.93 4.78
CA GLU A 141 14.49 4.50 4.79
C GLU A 141 13.00 4.26 4.55
N THR A 142 12.13 5.11 5.10
CA THR A 142 10.67 5.01 4.88
C THR A 142 10.30 5.30 3.43
N LEU A 143 10.97 6.27 2.78
CA LEU A 143 10.78 6.58 1.36
C LEU A 143 11.27 5.44 0.45
N ASP A 144 12.40 4.81 0.78
CA ASP A 144 12.92 3.65 0.03
C ASP A 144 11.93 2.48 0.09
N VAL A 145 11.35 2.20 1.28
CA VAL A 145 10.29 1.20 1.43
C VAL A 145 9.05 1.56 0.61
N ALA A 146 8.71 2.85 0.51
CA ALA A 146 7.58 3.30 -0.31
C ALA A 146 7.78 2.97 -1.79
N ASP A 147 8.99 3.16 -2.32
CA ASP A 147 9.32 2.86 -3.71
C ASP A 147 9.22 1.36 -4.01
N ASP A 148 9.68 0.51 -3.09
CA ASP A 148 9.53 -0.94 -3.19
C ASP A 148 8.05 -1.37 -3.18
N ILE A 149 7.25 -0.78 -2.29
CA ILE A 149 5.80 -1.03 -2.24
C ILE A 149 5.15 -0.61 -3.55
N LEU A 150 5.44 0.59 -4.04
CA LEU A 150 4.87 1.11 -5.28
C LEU A 150 5.23 0.22 -6.48
N ARG A 151 6.47 -0.28 -6.54
CA ARG A 151 6.90 -1.25 -7.56
C ARG A 151 6.05 -2.52 -7.51
N GLY A 152 5.87 -3.11 -6.33
CA GLY A 152 5.08 -4.33 -6.17
C GLY A 152 3.57 -4.15 -6.40
N LEU A 153 3.01 -3.00 -5.98
CA LEU A 153 1.61 -2.66 -6.24
C LEU A 153 1.36 -2.42 -7.73
N ARG A 154 2.24 -1.69 -8.43
CA ARG A 154 2.13 -1.44 -9.88
C ARG A 154 2.17 -2.76 -10.67
N ALA A 155 3.01 -3.71 -10.26
CA ALA A 155 3.03 -5.05 -10.85
C ALA A 155 1.69 -5.80 -10.68
N SER A 156 0.96 -5.54 -9.59
CA SER A 156 -0.36 -6.13 -9.33
C SER A 156 -1.48 -5.50 -10.17
N VAL A 157 -1.35 -4.23 -10.53
CA VAL A 157 -2.29 -3.49 -11.38
C VAL A 157 -2.06 -3.76 -12.87
N SER A 158 -0.80 -3.89 -13.28
CA SER A 158 -0.43 -4.12 -14.69
C SER A 158 -1.12 -5.38 -15.24
N LYS A 159 -1.75 -5.24 -16.41
CA LYS A 159 -2.28 -6.38 -17.17
C LYS A 159 -1.07 -7.13 -17.73
N ARG A 160 -0.65 -8.23 -17.10
CA ARG A 160 0.07 -9.27 -17.86
C ARG A 160 -0.87 -9.70 -18.99
N ARG A 161 -0.61 -9.23 -20.22
CA ARG A 161 -1.16 -9.84 -21.42
C ARG A 161 -0.76 -11.32 -21.37
N PRO A 162 -1.69 -12.28 -21.51
CA PRO A 162 -1.25 -13.64 -21.81
C PRO A 162 -0.41 -13.53 -23.09
N SER A 163 0.83 -14.00 -23.03
CA SER A 163 1.63 -14.22 -24.22
C SER A 163 0.77 -15.03 -25.17
N SER A 164 0.34 -14.43 -26.28
CA SER A 164 -0.34 -15.15 -27.34
C SER A 164 0.56 -16.32 -27.71
N ILE A 165 0.04 -17.54 -27.55
CA ILE A 165 0.65 -18.75 -28.03
C ILE A 165 0.90 -18.52 -29.52
N SER A 166 2.16 -18.30 -29.88
CA SER A 166 2.61 -18.32 -31.27
C SER A 166 2.50 -19.78 -31.72
N ARG A 167 1.42 -20.11 -32.42
CA ARG A 167 1.37 -21.31 -33.25
C ARG A 167 2.27 -21.04 -34.45
N ALA A 168 3.37 -21.79 -34.55
CA ALA A 168 4.05 -22.13 -35.79
C ALA A 168 3.82 -23.63 -36.01
#